data_AF-A0A9F7RU76-F1
#
_entry.id   AF-A0A9F7RU76-F1
#
_cell.length_a   1.000
_cell.length_b   1.000
_cell.length_c   1.000
_cell.angle_alpha   90.00
_cell.angle_beta   90.00
_cell.angle_gamma   90.00
#
_symmetry.space_group_name_H-M   'P 1'
#
loop_
_entity.id
_entity.type
_entity.pdbx_description
1 polymer ?
#
loop_
_entity_poly.entity_id
_entity_poly.type
_entity_poly.pdbx_seq_one_letter_code
_entity_poly.pdbx_strand_id
1 'polypeptide(L)'
;MSAVSPVLSADEDSLELHMVRLELEDVEKQIRGLLDKQAQLLERQTALETSCASAHISKVSTQRGISTPSPSTPCVSLCRDHAPRTFPAVVSVTPAPTHLGPWVNQRRKARAGPSPPPVFEIPTRNRFAPLRQTRPNTVIVGDSIVRNVRVASSKGKVRTHCFSGACVLDVAAQVSGILKKDERIGAVVLHAGTNDTRLRQTEVLKRDFSSLIETVRGRSPTAKIIVSGPLPTYRRGAEKLFRPDGLHPSSLGAELLSDNISKALHSK
;
A
#
# COMPACT_ATOMS: atom_id res chain seq x y z
N MET A 1 64.95 -41.21 -17.29
CA MET A 1 63.81 -40.66 -16.52
C MET A 1 63.50 -39.30 -17.10
N SER A 2 62.27 -39.11 -17.56
CA SER A 2 61.81 -37.98 -18.36
C SER A 2 61.84 -36.64 -17.61
N ALA A 3 62.26 -35.59 -18.31
CA ALA A 3 61.82 -34.24 -18.06
C ALA A 3 61.06 -33.78 -19.31
N VAL A 4 59.74 -33.62 -19.19
CA VAL A 4 58.89 -32.98 -20.20
C VAL A 4 58.33 -31.73 -19.54
N SER A 5 58.76 -30.58 -20.04
CA SER A 5 58.32 -29.25 -19.61
C SER A 5 56.94 -28.89 -20.17
N PRO A 6 56.13 -28.07 -19.49
CA PRO A 6 54.90 -27.51 -20.04
C PRO A 6 55.18 -26.12 -20.64
N VAL A 7 55.10 -25.98 -21.96
CA VAL A 7 55.15 -24.70 -22.67
C VAL A 7 54.03 -24.68 -23.70
N LEU A 8 52.77 -24.60 -23.27
CA LEU A 8 51.61 -24.49 -24.18
C LEU A 8 50.41 -23.69 -23.63
N SER A 9 50.48 -23.07 -22.43
CA SER A 9 49.29 -22.42 -21.83
C SER A 9 49.17 -20.91 -22.04
N ALA A 10 50.18 -20.23 -22.59
CA ALA A 10 50.19 -18.76 -22.67
C ALA A 10 49.52 -18.20 -23.94
N ASP A 11 49.41 -19.00 -25.01
CA ASP A 11 48.84 -18.55 -26.29
C ASP A 11 47.30 -18.59 -26.32
N GLU A 12 46.69 -19.55 -25.61
CA GLU A 12 45.23 -19.71 -25.53
C GLU A 12 44.57 -18.51 -24.79
N ASP A 13 45.17 -18.06 -23.69
CA ASP A 13 44.68 -16.92 -22.90
C ASP A 13 44.73 -15.60 -23.71
N SER A 14 45.67 -15.47 -24.65
CA SER A 14 45.81 -14.30 -25.52
C SER A 14 44.69 -14.23 -26.58
N LEU A 15 44.27 -15.38 -27.10
CA LEU A 15 43.17 -15.48 -28.07
C LEU A 15 41.81 -15.21 -27.41
N GLU A 16 41.59 -15.76 -26.22
CA GLU A 16 40.39 -15.49 -25.41
C GLU A 16 40.26 -14.00 -25.08
N LEU A 17 41.36 -13.35 -24.65
CA LEU A 17 41.36 -11.90 -24.39
C LEU A 17 41.08 -11.08 -25.66
N HIS A 18 41.57 -11.51 -26.83
CA HIS A 18 41.30 -10.85 -28.10
C HIS A 18 39.82 -10.98 -28.51
N MET A 19 39.23 -12.15 -28.32
CA MET A 19 37.81 -12.40 -28.59
C MET A 19 36.90 -11.55 -27.69
N VAL A 20 37.18 -11.51 -26.39
CA VAL A 20 36.43 -10.66 -25.43
C VAL A 20 36.55 -9.18 -25.79
N ARG A 21 37.71 -8.73 -26.27
CA ARG A 21 37.91 -7.35 -26.72
C ARG A 21 37.05 -7.02 -27.94
N LEU A 22 36.95 -7.93 -28.91
CA LEU A 22 36.09 -7.76 -30.09
C LEU A 22 34.60 -7.71 -29.70
N GLU A 23 34.16 -8.56 -28.77
CA GLU A 23 32.79 -8.51 -28.25
C GLU A 23 32.49 -7.19 -27.55
N LEU A 24 33.44 -6.68 -26.76
CA LEU A 24 33.30 -5.38 -26.09
C LEU A 24 33.15 -4.24 -27.10
N GLU A 25 33.94 -4.25 -28.18
CA GLU A 25 33.84 -3.26 -29.25
C GLU A 25 32.49 -3.31 -29.98
N ASP A 26 31.92 -4.50 -30.19
CA ASP A 26 30.57 -4.63 -30.78
C ASP A 26 29.50 -4.09 -29.81
N VAL A 27 29.57 -4.45 -28.53
CA VAL A 27 28.64 -3.94 -27.51
C VAL A 27 28.71 -2.42 -27.42
N GLU A 28 29.90 -1.82 -27.44
CA GLU A 28 30.04 -0.36 -27.47
C GLU A 28 29.42 0.28 -28.71
N LYS A 29 29.56 -0.37 -29.87
CA LYS A 29 28.93 0.09 -31.12
C LYS A 29 27.41 0.01 -31.03
N GLN A 30 26.87 -1.04 -30.43
CA GLN A 30 25.44 -1.16 -30.17
C GLN A 30 24.93 -0.07 -29.21
N ILE A 31 25.68 0.23 -28.15
CA ILE A 31 25.35 1.31 -27.21
C ILE A 31 25.30 2.66 -27.93
N ARG A 32 26.31 2.99 -28.75
CA ARG A 32 26.32 4.22 -29.55
C ARG A 32 25.08 4.31 -30.46
N GLY A 33 24.75 3.23 -31.17
CA GLY A 33 23.57 3.19 -32.03
C GLY A 33 22.24 3.35 -31.28
N LEU A 34 22.15 2.84 -30.04
CA LEU A 34 20.97 3.06 -29.19
C LEU A 34 20.86 4.50 -28.72
N LEU A 35 21.98 5.15 -28.38
CA LEU A 35 22.01 6.56 -27.99
C LEU A 35 21.58 7.47 -29.16
N ASP A 36 22.02 7.18 -30.38
CA ASP A 36 21.60 7.94 -31.57
C ASP A 36 20.10 7.80 -31.83
N LYS A 37 19.55 6.57 -31.71
CA LYS A 37 18.11 6.34 -31.82
C LYS A 37 17.32 7.07 -30.73
N GLN A 38 17.86 7.13 -29.51
CA GLN A 38 17.24 7.87 -28.41
C GLN A 38 17.18 9.37 -28.72
N ALA A 39 18.25 9.94 -29.28
CA ALA A 39 18.28 11.34 -29.71
C ALA A 39 17.24 11.62 -30.81
N GLN A 40 17.15 10.76 -31.82
CA GLN A 40 16.15 10.89 -32.90
C GLN A 40 14.71 10.81 -32.39
N LEU A 41 14.42 9.91 -31.43
CA LEU A 41 13.09 9.79 -30.85
C LEU A 41 12.72 11.04 -30.04
N LEU A 42 13.69 11.62 -29.32
CA LEU A 42 13.48 12.86 -28.57
C LEU A 42 13.21 14.04 -29.51
N GLU A 43 13.94 14.16 -30.61
CA GLU A 43 13.70 15.18 -31.64
C GLU A 43 12.29 15.03 -32.24
N ARG A 44 11.88 13.80 -32.61
CA ARG A 44 10.52 13.52 -33.09
C ARG A 44 9.44 13.88 -32.07
N GLN A 45 9.68 13.59 -30.79
CA GLN A 45 8.76 13.97 -29.73
C GLN A 45 8.60 15.49 -29.68
N THR A 46 9.69 16.26 -29.73
CA THR A 46 9.63 17.73 -29.72
C THR A 46 8.93 18.29 -30.97
N ALA A 47 9.14 17.70 -32.14
CA ALA A 47 8.46 18.09 -33.38
C ALA A 47 6.94 17.81 -33.32
N LEU A 48 6.54 16.67 -32.75
CA LEU A 48 5.12 16.35 -32.55
C LEU A 48 4.47 17.27 -31.52
N GLU A 49 5.16 17.57 -30.41
CA GLU A 49 4.66 18.49 -29.39
C GLU A 49 4.46 19.91 -29.93
N THR A 50 5.40 20.41 -30.76
CA THR A 50 5.27 21.72 -31.41
C THR A 50 4.15 21.73 -32.47
N SER A 51 3.97 20.63 -33.23
CA SER A 51 2.85 20.49 -34.18
C SER A 51 1.48 20.40 -33.50
N CYS A 52 1.39 19.77 -32.32
CA CYS A 52 0.15 19.73 -31.54
C CYS A 52 -0.19 21.09 -30.92
N ALA A 53 0.82 21.86 -30.49
CA ALA A 53 0.63 23.20 -29.95
C ALA A 53 0.09 24.19 -30.99
N SER A 54 0.57 24.12 -32.24
CA SER A 54 0.08 24.98 -33.34
C SER A 54 -1.36 24.64 -33.75
N ALA A 55 -1.75 23.36 -33.74
CA ALA A 55 -3.11 22.92 -34.02
C ALA A 55 -4.13 23.40 -32.96
N HIS A 56 -3.70 23.57 -31.71
CA HIS A 56 -4.57 24.01 -30.61
C HIS A 56 -4.86 25.52 -30.66
N ILE A 57 -3.92 26.34 -31.13
CA ILE A 57 -4.12 27.79 -31.32
C ILE A 57 -5.08 28.06 -32.49
N SER A 58 -5.04 27.23 -33.54
CA SER A 58 -5.91 27.38 -34.70
C SER A 58 -7.38 27.00 -34.45
N LYS A 59 -7.69 26.26 -33.36
CA LYS A 59 -9.07 25.90 -32.97
C LYS A 59 -9.70 26.87 -31.96
N VAL A 60 -8.92 27.65 -31.22
CA VAL A 60 -9.42 28.60 -30.21
C VAL A 60 -9.85 29.94 -30.83
N SER A 61 -9.34 30.29 -32.02
CA SER A 61 -9.73 31.54 -32.70
C SER A 61 -11.13 31.49 -33.35
N THR A 62 -11.72 30.32 -33.55
CA THR A 62 -13.03 30.17 -34.24
C THR A 62 -14.22 30.22 -33.29
N GLN A 63 -13.99 30.29 -31.96
CA GLN A 63 -15.03 30.27 -30.93
C GLN A 63 -15.02 31.57 -30.11
N ARG A 64 -14.88 32.72 -30.77
CA ARG A 64 -15.17 34.05 -30.22
C ARG A 64 -16.14 34.79 -31.14
N GLY A 65 -17.35 34.23 -31.24
CA GLY A 65 -18.47 34.89 -31.86
C GLY A 65 -19.73 34.50 -31.10
N ILE A 66 -20.38 35.51 -30.50
CA ILE A 66 -21.74 35.48 -29.95
C ILE A 66 -21.85 34.93 -28.51
N SER A 67 -21.92 35.86 -27.55
CA SER A 67 -22.96 35.90 -26.50
C SER A 67 -22.86 37.23 -25.74
N THR A 68 -23.79 38.13 -26.01
CA THR A 68 -24.09 39.34 -25.24
C THR A 68 -24.97 38.99 -24.03
N PRO A 69 -24.83 39.65 -22.86
CA PRO A 69 -25.78 39.51 -21.76
C PRO A 69 -26.70 40.75 -21.69
N SER A 70 -27.98 40.55 -21.34
CA SER A 70 -28.80 41.61 -20.76
C SER A 70 -29.97 41.09 -19.92
N PRO A 71 -30.48 41.90 -18.96
CA PRO A 71 -31.04 41.45 -17.68
C PRO A 71 -32.52 41.84 -17.48
N SER A 72 -33.27 41.12 -16.62
CA SER A 72 -34.46 41.64 -15.91
C SER A 72 -35.17 40.64 -14.97
N THR A 73 -34.98 40.81 -13.64
CA THR A 73 -35.97 41.10 -12.55
C THR A 73 -37.18 40.17 -12.17
N PRO A 74 -37.79 40.30 -10.95
CA PRO A 74 -37.98 39.19 -9.98
C PRO A 74 -39.40 39.03 -9.36
N CYS A 75 -39.62 38.02 -8.48
CA CYS A 75 -40.73 37.91 -7.50
C CYS A 75 -40.19 37.20 -6.22
N VAL A 76 -39.98 37.85 -5.07
CA VAL A 76 -40.88 38.23 -3.94
C VAL A 76 -41.22 37.09 -2.94
N SER A 77 -40.57 37.20 -1.76
CA SER A 77 -40.95 36.88 -0.35
C SER A 77 -41.55 35.51 0.02
N LEU A 78 -41.11 34.82 1.08
CA LEU A 78 -41.29 35.23 2.49
C LEU A 78 -40.27 34.56 3.44
N CYS A 79 -39.95 35.29 4.51
CA CYS A 79 -39.03 34.95 5.59
C CYS A 79 -39.62 33.93 6.60
N ARG A 80 -38.79 33.10 7.23
CA ARG A 80 -38.51 33.15 8.69
C ARG A 80 -37.57 32.03 9.20
N ASP A 81 -36.49 32.50 9.83
CA ASP A 81 -35.92 32.16 11.14
C ASP A 81 -35.66 30.71 11.60
N HIS A 82 -34.35 30.41 11.64
CA HIS A 82 -33.53 30.00 12.80
C HIS A 82 -33.99 28.90 13.80
N ALA A 83 -33.12 27.87 13.85
CA ALA A 83 -32.42 27.32 15.03
C ALA A 83 -32.96 26.04 15.73
N PRO A 84 -32.05 25.25 16.38
CA PRO A 84 -32.09 23.77 16.36
C PRO A 84 -32.25 23.10 17.74
N ARG A 85 -32.33 21.75 17.71
CA ARG A 85 -32.30 20.72 18.80
C ARG A 85 -33.56 19.85 18.67
N THR A 86 -33.61 18.54 18.92
CA THR A 86 -32.82 17.62 19.76
C THR A 86 -33.25 16.19 19.35
N PHE A 87 -32.40 15.19 19.60
CA PHE A 87 -32.69 13.75 19.43
C PHE A 87 -34.04 13.31 20.04
N PRO A 88 -34.63 12.21 19.53
CA PRO A 88 -35.32 11.27 20.38
C PRO A 88 -34.65 9.90 20.35
N ALA A 89 -34.21 9.49 21.54
CA ALA A 89 -34.04 8.09 21.91
C ALA A 89 -35.33 7.57 22.54
N VAL A 90 -35.34 6.26 22.82
CA VAL A 90 -36.31 5.48 23.62
C VAL A 90 -37.52 5.02 22.76
N VAL A 91 -37.93 3.74 22.73
CA VAL A 91 -38.17 2.86 23.87
C VAL A 91 -38.03 1.37 23.51
N SER A 92 -37.29 0.63 24.34
CA SER A 92 -37.37 -0.83 24.48
C SER A 92 -38.24 -1.13 25.71
N VAL A 93 -39.20 -2.04 25.57
CA VAL A 93 -40.23 -2.32 26.58
C VAL A 93 -39.80 -3.48 27.49
N THR A 94 -39.61 -3.22 28.78
CA THR A 94 -40.08 -4.08 29.90
C THR A 94 -39.85 -3.36 31.24
N PRO A 95 -40.86 -3.37 32.13
CA PRO A 95 -40.57 -3.74 33.52
C PRO A 95 -41.57 -4.72 34.13
N ALA A 96 -41.08 -5.38 35.19
CA ALA A 96 -41.62 -6.50 35.93
C ALA A 96 -42.95 -6.24 36.69
N PRO A 97 -43.67 -7.29 37.10
CA PRO A 97 -44.85 -7.16 37.94
C PRO A 97 -44.48 -7.13 39.44
N THR A 98 -45.04 -6.17 40.16
CA THR A 98 -45.18 -6.22 41.62
C THR A 98 -46.58 -5.74 41.98
N HIS A 99 -47.34 -6.57 42.69
CA HIS A 99 -48.53 -6.14 43.42
C HIS A 99 -48.44 -6.66 44.86
N LEU A 100 -48.56 -5.74 45.81
CA LEU A 100 -48.65 -5.88 47.28
C LEU A 100 -50.04 -6.47 47.64
N GLY A 101 -50.35 -7.16 48.75
CA GLY A 101 -49.75 -7.59 50.04
C GLY A 101 -50.78 -8.56 50.70
N PRO A 102 -51.01 -8.69 52.03
CA PRO A 102 -50.17 -8.49 53.23
C PRO A 102 -50.28 -9.67 54.28
N TRP A 103 -49.59 -9.53 55.42
CA TRP A 103 -49.76 -10.18 56.75
C TRP A 103 -48.87 -11.36 57.23
N VAL A 104 -48.32 -11.10 58.44
CA VAL A 104 -47.92 -12.00 59.55
C VAL A 104 -46.51 -12.58 59.56
N ASN A 105 -45.69 -11.96 60.42
CA ASN A 105 -44.52 -12.58 61.05
C ASN A 105 -44.96 -13.76 61.91
N GLN A 106 -44.55 -14.98 61.54
CA GLN A 106 -44.44 -16.06 62.52
C GLN A 106 -43.03 -16.61 62.56
N ARG A 107 -42.30 -16.15 63.58
CA ARG A 107 -41.05 -16.74 64.06
C ARG A 107 -41.32 -18.18 64.49
N ARG A 108 -40.76 -19.16 63.78
CA ARG A 108 -40.57 -20.52 64.30
C ARG A 108 -39.15 -21.01 64.05
N LYS A 109 -38.71 -21.76 65.05
CA LYS A 109 -37.35 -22.08 65.46
C LYS A 109 -36.89 -23.33 64.69
N ALA A 110 -35.66 -23.26 64.17
CA ALA A 110 -34.75 -24.31 63.69
C ALA A 110 -35.24 -25.76 63.55
N ARG A 111 -34.92 -26.37 62.39
CA ARG A 111 -34.34 -27.72 62.34
C ARG A 111 -33.26 -27.75 61.26
N ALA A 112 -32.04 -28.10 61.66
CA ALA A 112 -30.88 -28.20 60.78
C ALA A 112 -31.08 -29.33 59.76
N GLY A 113 -31.08 -28.99 58.48
CA GLY A 113 -30.92 -29.94 57.37
C GLY A 113 -29.43 -30.04 57.00
N PRO A 114 -28.96 -31.20 56.50
CA PRO A 114 -27.54 -31.40 56.20
C PRO A 114 -27.07 -30.45 55.09
N SER A 115 -25.85 -29.93 55.26
CA SER A 115 -25.17 -29.09 54.26
C SER A 115 -25.07 -29.83 52.91
N PRO A 116 -25.25 -29.14 51.77
CA PRO A 116 -24.96 -29.74 50.47
C PRO A 116 -23.46 -30.08 50.38
N PRO A 117 -23.08 -31.17 49.68
CA PRO A 117 -21.67 -31.52 49.51
C PRO A 117 -20.93 -30.41 48.75
N PRO A 118 -19.60 -30.29 48.90
CA PRO A 118 -18.81 -29.31 48.18
C PRO A 118 -18.97 -29.57 46.68
N VAL A 119 -19.68 -28.66 46.00
CA VAL A 119 -19.73 -28.63 44.55
C VAL A 119 -18.33 -28.25 44.10
N PHE A 120 -17.57 -29.23 43.61
CA PHE A 120 -16.40 -28.93 42.80
C PHE A 120 -16.93 -28.24 41.53
N GLU A 121 -16.83 -26.91 41.50
CA GLU A 121 -17.04 -26.14 40.28
C GLU A 121 -15.91 -26.50 39.32
N ILE A 122 -16.13 -27.51 38.49
CA ILE A 122 -15.30 -27.73 37.31
C ILE A 122 -15.54 -26.50 36.44
N PRO A 123 -14.53 -25.64 36.18
CA PRO A 123 -14.71 -24.50 35.32
C PRO A 123 -15.05 -25.04 33.94
N THR A 124 -16.32 -24.95 33.54
CA THR A 124 -16.78 -25.27 32.19
C THR A 124 -16.36 -24.16 31.23
N ARG A 125 -15.07 -23.78 31.26
CA ARG A 125 -14.46 -23.11 30.12
C ARG A 125 -14.50 -24.11 28.97
N ASN A 126 -15.33 -23.81 27.99
CA ASN A 126 -15.49 -24.56 26.76
C ASN A 126 -14.10 -25.01 26.23
N ARG A 127 -13.79 -26.30 26.36
CA ARG A 127 -12.58 -26.91 25.79
C ARG A 127 -12.59 -26.88 24.25
N PHE A 128 -13.78 -26.63 23.69
CA PHE A 128 -14.07 -26.45 22.26
C PHE A 128 -14.38 -25.00 21.88
N ALA A 129 -14.18 -24.01 22.77
CA ALA A 129 -14.20 -22.64 22.31
C ALA A 129 -13.13 -22.56 21.24
N PRO A 130 -13.45 -22.14 19.99
CA PRO A 130 -12.42 -21.86 19.02
C PRO A 130 -11.43 -20.98 19.75
N LEU A 131 -10.18 -21.45 19.87
CA LEU A 131 -9.07 -20.59 20.27
C LEU A 131 -9.35 -19.28 19.57
N ARG A 132 -9.50 -18.16 20.30
CA ARG A 132 -9.69 -16.84 19.67
C ARG A 132 -8.44 -16.62 18.84
N GLN A 133 -8.48 -17.14 17.62
CA GLN A 133 -7.37 -17.19 16.70
C GLN A 133 -7.41 -15.78 16.15
N THR A 134 -6.76 -14.87 16.87
CA THR A 134 -6.65 -13.48 16.45
C THR A 134 -6.05 -13.56 15.06
N ARG A 135 -6.88 -13.18 14.09
CA ARG A 135 -6.59 -13.39 12.69
C ARG A 135 -5.35 -12.57 12.32
N PRO A 136 -4.52 -13.06 11.40
CA PRO A 136 -3.25 -12.43 11.08
C PRO A 136 -3.45 -10.99 10.61
N ASN A 137 -2.63 -10.07 11.15
CA ASN A 137 -2.60 -8.68 10.73
C ASN A 137 -1.82 -8.53 9.42
N THR A 138 -2.18 -7.49 8.67
CA THR A 138 -1.42 -7.03 7.51
C THR A 138 -0.72 -5.72 7.87
N VAL A 139 0.57 -5.64 7.58
CA VAL A 139 1.34 -4.40 7.74
C VAL A 139 1.73 -3.90 6.36
N ILE A 140 1.38 -2.66 6.04
CA ILE A 140 1.82 -1.96 4.83
C ILE A 140 2.90 -0.97 5.25
N VAL A 141 4.07 -1.07 4.64
CA VAL A 141 5.20 -0.18 4.90
C VAL A 141 5.67 0.38 3.58
N GLY A 142 5.80 1.69 3.50
CA GLY A 142 6.31 2.30 2.28
C GLY A 142 6.55 3.78 2.37
N ASP A 143 6.81 4.37 1.21
CA ASP A 143 7.02 5.79 1.06
C ASP A 143 5.71 6.60 1.04
N SER A 144 5.71 7.82 0.49
CA SER A 144 4.51 8.66 0.45
C SER A 144 3.37 8.10 -0.40
N ILE A 145 3.63 7.11 -1.27
CA ILE A 145 2.62 6.50 -2.14
C ILE A 145 1.60 5.70 -1.34
N VAL A 146 2.02 5.04 -0.25
CA VAL A 146 1.11 4.21 0.57
C VAL A 146 0.18 5.02 1.47
N ARG A 147 0.36 6.35 1.57
CA ARG A 147 -0.41 7.22 2.49
C ARG A 147 -1.92 7.06 2.36
N ASN A 148 -2.41 6.90 1.14
CA ASN A 148 -3.84 6.80 0.83
C ASN A 148 -4.28 5.39 0.42
N VAL A 149 -3.42 4.38 0.61
CA VAL A 149 -3.75 2.99 0.31
C VAL A 149 -4.65 2.42 1.39
N ARG A 150 -5.81 1.89 0.98
CA ARG A 150 -6.84 1.31 1.85
C ARG A 150 -7.16 -0.10 1.40
N VAL A 151 -6.49 -1.06 2.01
CA VAL A 151 -6.72 -2.48 1.73
C VAL A 151 -7.88 -2.99 2.56
N ALA A 152 -8.87 -3.59 1.89
CA ALA A 152 -9.93 -4.32 2.56
C ALA A 152 -9.36 -5.62 3.14
N SER A 153 -9.52 -5.82 4.44
CA SER A 153 -9.14 -7.05 5.12
C SER A 153 -10.37 -7.71 5.73
N SER A 154 -10.72 -8.89 5.21
CA SER A 154 -11.79 -9.73 5.74
C SER A 154 -11.39 -10.45 7.04
N LYS A 155 -10.08 -10.44 7.36
CA LYS A 155 -9.49 -11.33 8.37
C LYS A 155 -8.86 -10.56 9.54
N GLY A 156 -7.87 -9.69 9.35
CA GLY A 156 -7.17 -9.01 10.46
C GLY A 156 -7.11 -7.49 10.35
N LYS A 157 -6.44 -6.84 11.31
CA LYS A 157 -6.20 -5.39 11.26
C LYS A 157 -5.16 -5.07 10.19
N VAL A 158 -5.40 -4.01 9.41
CA VAL A 158 -4.40 -3.44 8.50
C VAL A 158 -3.77 -2.23 9.17
N ARG A 159 -2.44 -2.19 9.22
CA ARG A 159 -1.68 -1.02 9.70
C ARG A 159 -0.81 -0.50 8.57
N THR A 160 -0.94 0.78 8.25
CA THR A 160 -0.14 1.44 7.21
C THR A 160 0.87 2.37 7.86
N HIS A 161 2.15 2.21 7.50
CA HIS A 161 3.26 3.04 7.92
C HIS A 161 3.86 3.72 6.68
N CYS A 162 3.74 5.05 6.63
CA CYS A 162 4.13 5.89 5.51
C CYS A 162 5.32 6.76 5.90
N PHE A 163 6.44 6.62 5.20
CA PHE A 163 7.66 7.38 5.41
C PHE A 163 7.95 8.26 4.19
N SER A 164 7.58 9.53 4.25
CA SER A 164 7.64 10.40 3.07
C SER A 164 9.08 10.64 2.62
N GLY A 165 9.36 10.48 1.33
CA GLY A 165 10.71 10.63 0.77
C GLY A 165 11.68 9.50 1.11
N ALA A 166 11.21 8.43 1.77
CA ALA A 166 12.05 7.29 2.12
C ALA A 166 12.55 6.54 0.89
N CYS A 167 13.83 6.21 0.89
CA CYS A 167 14.45 5.24 0.00
C CYS A 167 14.25 3.81 0.54
N VAL A 168 14.63 2.79 -0.22
CA VAL A 168 14.48 1.38 0.20
C VAL A 168 15.25 1.10 1.50
N LEU A 169 16.46 1.67 1.64
CA LEU A 169 17.28 1.54 2.84
C LEU A 169 16.61 2.15 4.08
N ASP A 170 15.96 3.31 3.94
CA ASP A 170 15.23 3.93 5.04
C ASP A 170 14.07 3.05 5.52
N VAL A 171 13.34 2.47 4.56
CA VAL A 171 12.26 1.51 4.86
C VAL A 171 12.81 0.28 5.59
N ALA A 172 13.97 -0.24 5.19
CA ALA A 172 14.62 -1.37 5.85
C ALA A 172 15.02 -1.06 7.31
N ALA A 173 15.51 0.16 7.57
CA ALA A 173 15.81 0.59 8.93
C ALA A 173 14.55 0.65 9.82
N GLN A 174 13.45 1.16 9.27
CA GLN A 174 12.20 1.34 10.03
C GLN A 174 11.41 0.03 10.22
N VAL A 175 11.41 -0.87 9.24
CA VAL A 175 10.58 -2.08 9.27
C VAL A 175 10.91 -2.98 10.45
N SER A 176 12.18 -3.04 10.85
CA SER A 176 12.63 -3.79 12.04
C SER A 176 11.91 -3.36 13.33
N GLY A 177 11.65 -2.07 13.51
CA GLY A 177 10.95 -1.55 14.69
C GLY A 177 9.44 -1.76 14.65
N ILE A 178 8.86 -1.77 13.45
CA ILE A 178 7.42 -1.94 13.22
C ILE A 178 6.98 -3.38 13.46
N LEU A 179 7.74 -4.34 12.92
CA LEU A 179 7.39 -5.76 12.99
C LEU A 179 7.54 -6.34 14.40
N LYS A 180 8.43 -5.78 15.24
CA LYS A 180 8.60 -6.17 16.65
C LYS A 180 7.35 -5.91 17.51
N LYS A 181 6.47 -5.00 17.10
CA LYS A 181 5.33 -4.54 17.93
C LYS A 181 4.06 -5.36 17.75
N ASP A 182 4.00 -6.29 16.79
CA ASP A 182 2.79 -7.06 16.48
C ASP A 182 3.05 -8.56 16.59
N GLU A 183 2.32 -9.24 17.47
CA GLU A 183 2.55 -10.66 17.76
C GLU A 183 2.03 -11.63 16.68
N ARG A 184 1.25 -11.19 15.67
CA ARG A 184 0.73 -12.06 14.59
C ARG A 184 0.58 -11.35 13.25
N ILE A 185 1.69 -11.15 12.55
CA ILE A 185 1.72 -10.60 11.19
C ILE A 185 1.60 -11.75 10.19
N GLY A 186 0.53 -11.78 9.38
CA GLY A 186 0.41 -12.78 8.31
C GLY A 186 0.81 -12.26 6.95
N ALA A 187 0.85 -10.93 6.75
CA ALA A 187 1.38 -10.36 5.52
C ALA A 187 2.08 -9.02 5.77
N VAL A 188 3.15 -8.79 5.02
CA VAL A 188 3.88 -7.51 4.96
C VAL A 188 3.89 -7.04 3.51
N VAL A 189 3.32 -5.86 3.27
CA VAL A 189 3.35 -5.19 1.97
C VAL A 189 4.42 -4.11 2.01
N LEU A 190 5.35 -4.16 1.07
CA LEU A 190 6.46 -3.22 0.95
C LEU A 190 6.25 -2.40 -0.33
N HIS A 191 6.26 -1.08 -0.21
CA HIS A 191 6.20 -0.18 -1.36
C HIS A 191 7.28 0.91 -1.24
N ALA A 192 8.31 0.82 -2.06
CA ALA A 192 9.45 1.73 -2.05
C ALA A 192 10.13 1.72 -3.42
N GLY A 193 11.22 2.48 -3.56
CA GLY A 193 12.03 2.52 -4.77
C GLY A 193 11.76 3.73 -5.65
N THR A 194 10.64 4.45 -5.49
CA THR A 194 10.36 5.61 -6.35
C THR A 194 11.39 6.72 -6.11
N ASN A 195 11.87 6.90 -4.87
CA ASN A 195 12.94 7.86 -4.58
C ASN A 195 14.33 7.37 -5.08
N ASP A 196 14.57 6.06 -5.03
CA ASP A 196 15.82 5.42 -5.44
C ASP A 196 16.01 5.39 -6.96
N THR A 197 14.93 5.18 -7.73
CA THR A 197 14.98 5.12 -9.20
C THR A 197 15.53 6.38 -9.85
N ARG A 198 15.48 7.53 -9.16
CA ARG A 198 16.09 8.79 -9.61
C ARG A 198 17.61 8.69 -9.78
N LEU A 199 18.26 7.83 -8.98
CA LEU A 199 19.71 7.62 -9.01
C LEU A 199 20.16 6.72 -10.16
N ARG A 200 19.23 6.03 -10.86
CA ARG A 200 19.51 5.11 -11.98
C ARG A 200 20.53 4.00 -11.68
N GLN A 201 20.65 3.61 -10.41
CA GLN A 201 21.55 2.55 -9.94
C GLN A 201 20.77 1.26 -9.67
N THR A 202 20.51 0.48 -10.72
CA THR A 202 19.64 -0.70 -10.62
C THR A 202 20.24 -1.82 -9.78
N GLU A 203 21.56 -1.99 -9.78
CA GLU A 203 22.26 -3.03 -9.02
C GLU A 203 22.23 -2.72 -7.53
N VAL A 204 22.37 -1.44 -7.17
CA VAL A 204 22.25 -0.96 -5.79
C VAL A 204 20.83 -1.17 -5.30
N LEU A 205 19.83 -0.72 -6.07
CA LEU A 205 18.43 -0.87 -5.72
C LEU A 205 18.03 -2.34 -5.50
N LYS A 206 18.52 -3.25 -6.35
CA LYS A 206 18.31 -4.70 -6.18
C LYS A 206 18.89 -5.21 -4.86
N ARG A 207 20.12 -4.82 -4.51
CA ARG A 207 20.77 -5.21 -3.24
C ARG A 207 19.99 -4.68 -2.03
N ASP A 208 19.54 -3.43 -2.10
CA ASP A 208 18.80 -2.79 -1.02
C ASP A 208 17.45 -3.49 -0.79
N PHE A 209 16.75 -3.87 -1.88
CA PHE A 209 15.53 -4.66 -1.78
C PHE A 209 15.77 -6.07 -1.22
N SER A 210 16.87 -6.73 -1.61
CA SER A 210 17.25 -8.03 -1.01
C SER A 210 17.44 -7.90 0.49
N SER A 211 18.18 -6.88 0.94
CA SER A 211 18.41 -6.61 2.37
C SER A 211 17.11 -6.29 3.12
N LEU A 212 16.20 -5.52 2.51
CA LEU A 212 14.88 -5.23 3.06
C LEU A 212 14.05 -6.52 3.25
N ILE A 213 14.02 -7.39 2.23
CA ILE A 213 13.27 -8.65 2.29
C ILE A 213 13.85 -9.58 3.36
N GLU A 214 15.17 -9.68 3.46
CA GLU A 214 15.86 -10.45 4.50
C GLU A 214 15.54 -9.94 5.90
N THR A 215 15.53 -8.62 6.08
CA THR A 215 15.14 -7.98 7.34
C THR A 215 13.71 -8.36 7.73
N VAL A 216 12.77 -8.35 6.78
CA VAL A 216 11.38 -8.74 7.04
C VAL A 216 11.28 -10.23 7.36
N ARG A 217 11.95 -11.10 6.61
CA ARG A 217 11.98 -12.56 6.89
C ARG A 217 12.54 -12.88 8.27
N GLY A 218 13.61 -12.20 8.68
CA GLY A 218 14.21 -12.38 10.00
C GLY A 218 13.29 -11.97 11.15
N ARG A 219 12.37 -11.02 10.93
CA ARG A 219 11.41 -10.54 11.94
C ARG A 219 10.07 -11.24 11.91
N SER A 220 9.63 -11.69 10.73
CA SER A 220 8.34 -12.32 10.53
C SER A 220 8.49 -13.49 9.55
N PRO A 221 9.09 -14.62 9.99
CA PRO A 221 9.44 -15.74 9.11
C PRO A 221 8.24 -16.40 8.41
N THR A 222 7.06 -16.31 9.03
CA THR A 222 5.82 -16.93 8.55
C THR A 222 4.93 -15.97 7.76
N ALA A 223 5.30 -14.69 7.66
CA ALA A 223 4.49 -13.70 6.97
C ALA A 223 4.67 -13.80 5.44
N LYS A 224 3.56 -13.68 4.69
CA LYS A 224 3.60 -13.47 3.23
C LYS A 224 4.19 -12.09 2.95
N ILE A 225 5.28 -12.02 2.20
CA ILE A 225 5.88 -10.75 1.78
C ILE A 225 5.37 -10.40 0.39
N ILE A 226 4.82 -9.20 0.22
CA ILE A 226 4.35 -8.66 -1.05
C ILE A 226 5.17 -7.40 -1.33
N VAL A 227 5.91 -7.39 -2.43
CA VAL A 227 6.63 -6.21 -2.88
C VAL A 227 5.81 -5.54 -3.98
N SER A 228 5.33 -4.34 -3.69
CA SER A 228 4.77 -3.43 -4.67
C SER A 228 5.92 -2.58 -5.22
N GLY A 229 6.25 -2.77 -6.50
CA GLY A 229 7.34 -2.04 -7.15
C GLY A 229 7.09 -0.53 -7.23
N PRO A 230 8.14 0.26 -7.52
CA PRO A 230 8.02 1.71 -7.61
C PRO A 230 7.03 2.09 -8.72
N LEU A 231 6.13 3.03 -8.41
CA LEU A 231 5.24 3.57 -9.44
C LEU A 231 6.06 4.37 -10.46
N PRO A 232 5.73 4.29 -11.76
CA PRO A 232 6.35 5.15 -12.75
C PRO A 232 6.05 6.62 -12.39
N THR A 233 7.10 7.43 -12.26
CA THR A 233 6.94 8.88 -12.15
C THR A 233 6.53 9.44 -13.50
N TYR A 234 5.48 10.23 -13.53
CA TYR A 234 4.83 10.55 -14.77
C TYR A 234 4.99 12.03 -15.14
N ARG A 235 5.38 12.29 -16.39
CA ARG A 235 5.34 13.63 -16.99
C ARG A 235 4.31 13.64 -18.13
N ARG A 236 3.09 14.12 -17.82
CA ARG A 236 2.03 14.59 -18.75
C ARG A 236 1.29 13.54 -19.63
N GLY A 237 -0.06 13.47 -19.52
CA GLY A 237 -0.97 12.58 -20.30
C GLY A 237 -1.84 11.48 -19.59
N ALA A 238 -1.58 11.09 -18.33
CA ALA A 238 -2.31 10.08 -17.53
C ALA A 238 -2.95 10.74 -16.29
N GLU A 239 -3.54 11.90 -16.52
CA GLU A 239 -3.92 12.90 -15.50
C GLU A 239 -4.89 12.39 -14.44
N LYS A 240 -5.57 11.27 -14.70
CA LYS A 240 -6.58 10.72 -13.78
C LYS A 240 -6.00 9.85 -12.68
N LEU A 241 -4.84 9.22 -12.87
CA LEU A 241 -4.27 8.26 -11.90
C LEU A 241 -3.23 8.89 -10.96
N PHE A 242 -2.64 10.00 -11.36
CA PHE A 242 -1.65 10.74 -10.57
C PHE A 242 -2.19 12.12 -10.20
N ARG A 243 -1.67 12.68 -9.11
CA ARG A 243 -1.88 14.08 -8.75
C ARG A 243 -1.12 14.98 -9.74
N PRO A 244 -1.40 16.29 -9.77
CA PRO A 244 -0.68 17.24 -10.62
C PRO A 244 0.83 17.28 -10.39
N ASP A 245 1.33 16.77 -9.26
CA ASP A 245 2.76 16.62 -8.99
C ASP A 245 3.45 15.52 -9.80
N GLY A 246 2.68 14.68 -10.52
CA GLY A 246 3.20 13.59 -11.35
C GLY A 246 3.86 12.44 -10.57
N LEU A 247 3.70 12.43 -9.25
CA LEU A 247 4.36 11.49 -8.33
C LEU A 247 3.34 10.70 -7.52
N HIS A 248 2.45 11.42 -6.84
CA HIS A 248 1.51 10.78 -5.91
C HIS A 248 0.28 10.27 -6.65
N PRO A 249 -0.28 9.13 -6.25
CA PRO A 249 -1.54 8.66 -6.83
C PRO A 249 -2.68 9.65 -6.50
N SER A 250 -3.57 9.86 -7.48
CA SER A 250 -4.87 10.48 -7.26
C SER A 250 -5.77 9.57 -6.40
N SER A 251 -6.99 10.00 -6.08
CA SER A 251 -7.96 9.12 -5.41
C SER A 251 -8.21 7.83 -6.21
N LEU A 252 -8.37 7.95 -7.53
CA LEU A 252 -8.56 6.80 -8.43
C LEU A 252 -7.30 5.93 -8.52
N GLY A 253 -6.12 6.54 -8.59
CA GLY A 253 -4.85 5.80 -8.58
C GLY A 253 -4.62 5.04 -7.27
N ALA A 254 -4.97 5.65 -6.14
CA ALA A 254 -4.83 5.03 -4.82
C ALA A 254 -5.82 3.89 -4.62
N GLU A 255 -7.04 4.02 -5.14
CA GLU A 255 -8.05 2.95 -5.18
C GLU A 255 -7.54 1.76 -6.01
N LEU A 256 -7.06 2.00 -7.23
CA LEU A 256 -6.49 0.96 -8.08
C LEU A 256 -5.29 0.24 -7.41
N LEU A 257 -4.39 1.01 -6.78
CA LEU A 257 -3.26 0.44 -6.04
C LEU A 257 -3.74 -0.40 -4.86
N SER A 258 -4.77 0.06 -4.14
CA SER A 258 -5.37 -0.65 -3.03
C SER A 258 -6.00 -1.97 -3.45
N ASP A 259 -6.70 -1.98 -4.58
CA ASP A 259 -7.29 -3.18 -5.16
C ASP A 259 -6.23 -4.18 -5.60
N ASN A 260 -5.15 -3.71 -6.22
CA ASN A 260 -4.04 -4.57 -6.63
C ASN A 260 -3.36 -5.22 -5.42
N ILE A 261 -3.07 -4.45 -4.37
CA ILE A 261 -2.52 -4.98 -3.12
C ILE A 261 -3.50 -5.97 -2.48
N SER A 262 -4.80 -5.62 -2.46
CA SER A 262 -5.84 -6.51 -1.92
C SER A 262 -5.89 -7.83 -2.70
N LYS A 263 -5.85 -7.81 -4.04
CA LYS A 263 -5.78 -9.01 -4.87
C LYS A 263 -4.53 -9.84 -4.57
N ALA A 264 -3.36 -9.21 -4.44
CA ALA A 264 -2.11 -9.90 -4.11
C ALA A 264 -2.16 -10.56 -2.72
N LEU A 265 -2.80 -9.93 -1.73
CA LEU A 265 -2.99 -10.49 -0.40
C LEU A 265 -3.87 -11.75 -0.41
N HIS A 266 -4.86 -11.81 -1.29
CA HIS A 266 -5.79 -12.93 -1.40
C HIS A 266 -5.40 -13.97 -2.46
N SER A 267 -4.32 -13.75 -3.23
CA SER A 267 -3.79 -14.77 -4.14
C SER A 267 -3.32 -15.98 -3.33
N LYS A 268 -3.71 -17.17 -3.79
CA LYS A 268 -3.25 -18.44 -3.23
C LYS A 268 -1.79 -18.70 -3.60
#